data_AF-A0A4D4MY88-F1
#
_entry.id   AF-A0A4D4MY88-F1
#
_cell.length_a   1.000
_cell.length_b   1.000
_cell.length_c   1.000
_cell.angle_alpha   90.00
_cell.angle_beta   90.00
_cell.angle_gamma   90.00
#
_symmetry.space_group_name_H-M   'P 1'
#
loop_
_entity.id
_entity.type
_entity.pdbx_description
1 polymer ?
#
loop_
_entity_poly.entity_id
_entity_poly.type
_entity_poly.pdbx_seq_one_letter_code
_entity_poly.pdbx_strand_id
1 'polypeptide(L)' 'MIAGRKTLAGSGIGGIQETQEMLDFCAEHGLGAEIELISASEINDAYERVLNSDVRYRFVIDTATI' A
#
# COMPACT_ATOMS: atom_id res chain seq x y z
N MET A 1 -22.91 10.93 19.08
CA MET A 1 -21.52 10.55 19.44
C MET A 1 -21.33 10.33 20.94
N ILE A 2 -21.92 11.13 21.85
CA ILE A 2 -21.59 11.09 23.29
C ILE A 2 -22.34 10.01 24.11
N ALA A 3 -23.53 9.55 23.69
CA ALA A 3 -24.37 8.65 24.51
C ALA A 3 -24.10 7.13 24.39
N GLY A 4 -23.05 6.69 23.68
CA GLY A 4 -22.90 5.28 23.27
C GLY A 4 -21.64 4.54 23.74
N ARG A 5 -20.76 5.17 24.53
CA ARG A 5 -19.40 4.64 24.85
C ARG A 5 -18.65 4.16 23.59
N LYS A 6 -18.73 4.94 22.51
CA LYS A 6 -18.03 4.65 21.25
C LYS A 6 -16.69 5.36 21.24
N THR A 7 -15.62 4.64 20.91
CA THR A 7 -14.28 5.20 20.70
C THR A 7 -14.05 5.42 19.22
N LEU A 8 -13.46 6.57 18.87
CA LEU A 8 -12.93 6.86 17.54
C LEU A 8 -11.44 7.18 17.71
N ALA A 9 -10.59 6.46 16.98
CA ALA A 9 -9.15 6.66 16.95
C ALA A 9 -8.66 6.72 15.51
N GLY A 10 -7.52 7.37 15.29
CA GLY A 10 -6.79 7.35 14.02
C GLY A 10 -5.44 6.67 14.21
N SER A 11 -4.98 5.97 13.18
CA SER A 11 -3.63 5.44 13.08
C SER A 11 -3.12 5.69 11.66
N GLY A 12 -1.85 6.07 11.55
CA GLY A 12 -1.18 6.27 10.29
C GLY A 12 0.21 5.70 10.43
N ILE A 13 0.51 4.67 9.62
CA ILE A 13 1.76 3.88 9.63
C ILE A 13 2.10 3.27 11.00
N GLY A 14 3.25 2.60 11.07
CA GLY A 14 3.80 2.01 12.28
C GLY A 14 5.25 2.42 12.50
N GLY A 15 5.80 2.10 13.68
CA GLY A 15 7.22 2.32 13.98
C GLY A 15 8.14 1.39 13.16
N ILE A 16 9.46 1.65 13.20
CA ILE A 16 10.44 0.79 12.49
C ILE A 16 10.40 -0.65 13.00
N GLN A 17 10.34 -0.85 14.32
CA GLN A 17 10.25 -2.18 14.91
C GLN A 17 8.96 -2.92 14.49
N GLU A 18 7.81 -2.25 14.60
CA GLU A 18 6.52 -2.80 14.17
C GLU A 18 6.49 -3.12 12.67
N THR A 19 7.17 -2.31 11.85
CA THR A 19 7.31 -2.58 10.42
C THR A 19 8.13 -3.84 10.16
N GLN A 20 9.21 -4.08 10.93
CA GLN A 20 9.98 -5.33 10.82
C GLN A 20 9.12 -6.54 11.20
N GLU A 21 8.38 -6.46 12.30
CA GLU A 21 7.46 -7.52 12.75
C GLU A 21 6.39 -7.82 11.68
N MET A 22 5.86 -6.78 11.03
CA MET A 22 4.90 -6.92 9.92
C MET A 22 5.52 -7.62 8.70
N LEU A 23 6.76 -7.26 8.32
CA LEU A 23 7.47 -7.88 7.20
C LEU A 23 7.76 -9.36 7.47
N ASP A 24 8.24 -9.68 8.67
CA ASP A 24 8.52 -11.06 9.08
C ASP A 24 7.25 -11.92 9.05
N PHE A 25 6.15 -11.38 9.59
CA PHE A 25 4.84 -12.03 9.55
C PHE A 25 4.36 -12.26 8.11
N CYS A 26 4.49 -11.26 7.23
CA CYS A 26 4.09 -11.39 5.83
C CYS A 26 4.93 -12.46 5.12
N ALA A 27 6.24 -12.50 5.35
CA ALA A 27 7.12 -13.50 4.76
C ALA A 27 6.78 -14.93 5.23
N GLU A 28 6.53 -15.11 6.53
CA GLU A 28 6.14 -16.41 7.11
C GLU A 28 4.84 -16.96 6.49
N HIS A 29 3.89 -16.07 6.19
CA HIS A 29 2.56 -16.45 5.71
C HIS A 29 2.39 -16.32 4.19
N GLY A 30 3.43 -15.93 3.45
CA GLY A 30 3.37 -15.71 2.00
C GLY A 30 2.43 -14.56 1.60
N LEU A 31 2.34 -13.52 2.42
CA LEU A 31 1.50 -12.36 2.16
C LEU A 31 2.26 -11.33 1.33
N GLY A 32 1.63 -10.91 0.24
CA GLY A 32 2.12 -9.84 -0.63
C GLY A 32 0.96 -9.03 -1.19
N ALA A 33 1.27 -7.84 -1.72
CA ALA A 33 0.29 -7.06 -2.45
C ALA A 33 0.04 -7.65 -3.84
N GLU A 34 -1.19 -7.53 -4.35
CA GLU A 34 -1.47 -7.71 -5.77
C GLU A 34 -1.07 -6.43 -6.51
N ILE A 35 -0.16 -6.57 -7.47
CA ILE A 35 0.51 -5.44 -8.11
C ILE A 35 0.36 -5.45 -9.62
N GLU A 36 0.40 -4.24 -10.18
CA GLU A 36 0.66 -3.99 -11.60
C GLU A 36 2.06 -3.36 -11.71
N LEU A 37 3.00 -4.07 -12.35
CA LEU A 37 4.36 -3.57 -12.55
C LEU A 37 4.38 -2.62 -13.76
N ILE A 38 5.00 -1.46 -13.60
CA ILE A 38 5.13 -0.44 -14.66
C ILE A 38 6.59 -0.02 -14.82
N SER A 39 6.97 0.44 -16.00
CA SER A 39 8.22 1.16 -16.22
C SER A 39 8.18 2.57 -15.63
N ALA A 40 9.34 3.17 -15.40
CA ALA A 40 9.47 4.54 -14.90
C ALA A 40 8.83 5.57 -15.85
N SER A 41 8.85 5.33 -17.16
CA SER A 41 8.20 6.20 -18.15
C SER A 41 6.67 6.23 -18.07
N GLU A 42 6.05 5.21 -17.49
CA GLU A 42 4.58 5.07 -17.41
C GLU A 42 3.98 5.72 -16.16
N ILE A 43 4.79 6.37 -15.31
CA ILE A 43 4.34 6.88 -14.01
C ILE A 43 3.15 7.86 -14.10
N ASN A 44 3.13 8.73 -15.11
CA ASN A 44 2.05 9.72 -15.27
C ASN A 44 0.73 9.03 -15.67
N ASP A 45 0.78 8.09 -16.60
CA ASP A 45 -0.40 7.34 -17.03
C ASP A 45 -0.94 6.45 -15.89
N ALA A 46 -0.03 5.81 -15.14
CA ALA A 46 -0.39 5.05 -13.96
C ALA A 46 -1.06 5.93 -12.87
N TYR A 47 -0.63 7.19 -12.71
CA TYR A 47 -1.26 8.12 -11.78
C TYR A 47 -2.70 8.48 -12.19
N GLU A 48 -2.95 8.75 -13.47
CA GLU A 48 -4.30 8.97 -13.98
C GLU A 48 -5.22 7.75 -13.76
N ARG A 49 -4.67 6.54 -13.92
CA ARG A 49 -5.40 5.30 -13.64
C ARG A 49 -5.76 5.17 -12.16
N VAL A 50 -4.87 5.53 -11.23
CA VAL A 50 -5.18 5.58 -9.79
C VAL A 50 -6.34 6.52 -9.50
N LEU A 51 -6.35 7.74 -10.08
CA LEU A 51 -7.44 8.70 -9.89
C LEU A 51 -8.78 8.16 -10.39
N ASN A 52 -8.76 7.40 -11.48
CA ASN A 52 -9.94 6.75 -12.06
C ASN A 52 -10.31 5.42 -11.38
N SER A 53 -9.62 5.03 -10.30
CA SER A 53 -9.79 3.73 -9.64
C SER A 53 -9.57 2.53 -10.58
N ASP A 54 -8.77 2.72 -11.62
CA ASP A 54 -8.43 1.73 -12.66
C ASP A 54 -7.10 1.01 -12.32
N VAL A 55 -7.07 0.33 -11.20
CA VAL A 55 -5.92 -0.48 -10.77
C VAL A 55 -6.38 -1.57 -9.82
N ARG A 56 -5.74 -2.74 -9.85
CA ARG A 56 -5.97 -3.81 -8.89
C ARG A 56 -4.64 -4.37 -8.33
N TYR A 57 -4.18 -3.97 -7.14
CA TYR A 57 -4.65 -2.87 -6.28
C TYR A 57 -3.58 -1.77 -6.14
N ARG A 58 -2.36 -2.01 -6.63
CA ARG A 58 -1.23 -1.09 -6.47
C ARG A 58 -0.28 -1.14 -7.66
N PHE A 59 0.16 0.01 -8.15
CA PHE A 59 1.29 0.07 -9.07
C PHE A 59 2.62 -0.05 -8.33
N VAL A 60 3.56 -0.78 -8.92
CA VAL A 60 4.97 -0.83 -8.51
C VAL A 60 5.83 -0.44 -9.70
N ILE A 61 6.75 0.50 -9.49
CA ILE A 61 7.69 0.93 -10.54
C ILE A 61 8.87 -0.04 -10.55
N ASP A 62 9.18 -0.60 -11.70
CA ASP A 62 10.44 -1.31 -11.92
C ASP A 62 11.59 -0.30 -12.01
N THR A 63 12.41 -0.25 -10.97
CA THR A 63 13.53 0.70 -10.88
C THR A 63 14.65 0.41 -11.85
N ALA A 64 14.69 -0.77 -12.49
CA ALA A 64 15.64 -1.08 -13.56
C ALA A 64 15.34 -0.34 -14.88
N THR A 65 14.17 0.31 -14.98
CA THR A 65 13.72 1.06 -16.16
C THR A 65 13.93 2.58 -16.05
N ILE A 66 14.60 3.03 -14.99
CA ILE A 66 15.07 4.42 -14.81
C ILE A 66 16.33 4.64 -15.65
#